data_AF-A0A0M0LDG6-F1
#
_entry.id   AF-A0A0M0LDG6-F1
#
_cell.length_a   1.000
_cell.length_b   1.000
_cell.length_c   1.000
_cell.angle_alpha   90.00
_cell.angle_beta   90.00
_cell.angle_gamma   90.00
#
_symmetry.space_group_name_H-M   'P 1'
#
loop_
_entity.id
_entity.type
_entity.pdbx_description
1 polymer ?
#
loop_
_entity_poly.entity_id
_entity_poly.type
_entity_poly.pdbx_seq_one_letter_code
_entity_poly.pdbx_strand_id
1 'polypeptide(L)' 'MQLHYSLEDLKDIDWMGVLPIILPFMAVGFILILIALLDLYRNRKTRENVFIWTLVILFCNTIGPILYFVIGRKDSRA' A
#
# COMPACT_ATOMS: atom_id res chain seq x y z
N MET A 1 17.04 28.75 -20.94
CA MET A 1 17.68 27.78 -20.02
C MET A 1 17.46 26.40 -20.59
N GLN A 2 18.48 25.79 -21.19
CA GLN A 2 18.44 24.40 -21.66
C GLN A 2 18.82 23.53 -20.46
N LEU A 3 17.85 22.83 -19.88
CA LEU A 3 18.08 21.93 -18.75
C LEU A 3 18.65 20.62 -19.30
N HIS A 4 19.97 20.53 -19.37
CA HIS A 4 20.69 19.33 -19.77
C HIS A 4 20.89 18.45 -18.53
N TYR A 5 19.86 17.73 -18.12
CA TYR A 5 19.98 16.70 -17.10
C TYR A 5 20.70 15.50 -17.73
N SER A 6 21.96 15.31 -17.38
CA SER A 6 22.76 14.17 -17.81
C SER A 6 22.46 13.00 -16.89
N LEU A 7 22.51 11.75 -17.39
CA LEU A 7 22.30 10.56 -16.53
C LEU A 7 23.34 10.46 -15.40
N GLU A 8 24.44 11.18 -15.53
CA GLU A 8 25.48 11.35 -14.52
C GLU A 8 24.94 12.06 -13.27
N ASP A 9 24.02 13.02 -13.41
CA ASP A 9 23.42 13.78 -12.31
C ASP A 9 22.55 12.89 -11.39
N LEU A 10 22.00 11.79 -11.92
CA LEU A 10 21.23 10.82 -11.14
C LEU A 10 22.11 10.01 -10.19
N LYS A 11 23.42 9.90 -10.51
CA LYS A 11 24.38 9.14 -9.73
C LYS A 11 24.90 9.93 -8.51
N ASP A 12 24.83 11.26 -8.59
CA ASP A 12 25.18 12.18 -7.51
C ASP A 12 24.04 12.38 -6.49
N ILE A 13 22.89 11.73 -6.70
CA ILE A 13 21.80 11.71 -5.71
C ILE A 13 22.28 11.03 -4.43
N ASP A 14 22.17 11.74 -3.31
CA ASP A 14 22.45 11.20 -1.98
C ASP A 14 21.34 10.24 -1.52
N TRP A 15 21.40 9.02 -2.04
CA TRP A 15 20.47 7.94 -1.67
C TRP A 15 20.48 7.65 -0.17
N MET A 16 21.60 7.90 0.52
CA MET A 16 21.73 7.66 1.95
C MET A 16 20.91 8.67 2.77
N GLY A 17 20.83 9.93 2.34
CA GLY A 17 19.97 10.95 2.95
C GLY A 17 18.48 10.78 2.65
N VAL A 18 18.13 10.23 1.48
CA VAL A 18 16.73 10.03 1.06
C VAL A 18 16.10 8.78 1.69
N LEU A 19 16.88 7.72 1.89
CA LEU A 19 16.42 6.44 2.44
C LEU A 19 15.63 6.56 3.76
N PRO A 20 16.09 7.29 4.81
CA PRO A 20 15.35 7.38 6.08
C PRO A 20 14.01 8.11 5.96
N ILE A 21 13.79 8.90 4.91
CA ILE A 21 12.50 9.59 4.66
C ILE A 21 11.53 8.64 3.96
N ILE A 22 12.00 7.85 2.98
CA ILE A 22 11.15 6.91 2.23
C ILE A 22 10.81 5.65 3.05
N LEU A 23 11.76 5.19 3.86
CA LEU A 23 11.63 3.98 4.67
C LEU A 23 10.35 3.94 5.54
N PRO A 24 9.99 4.98 6.32
CA PRO A 24 8.79 4.95 7.14
C PRO A 24 7.50 4.91 6.30
N PHE A 25 7.43 5.63 5.18
CA PHE A 25 6.28 5.59 4.28
C PHE A 25 6.10 4.20 3.68
N MET A 26 7.20 3.58 3.23
CA MET A 26 7.18 2.22 2.71
C MET A 26 6.80 1.22 3.80
N ALA A 27 7.37 1.33 5.00
CA ALA A 27 7.08 0.45 6.12
C ALA A 27 5.60 0.51 6.53
N VAL A 28 5.03 1.72 6.69
CA VAL A 28 3.60 1.88 7.03
C VAL A 28 2.70 1.33 5.92
N GLY A 29 3.01 1.63 4.65
CA GLY A 29 2.27 1.07 3.51
C GLY A 29 2.29 -0.46 3.51
N PHE A 30 3.47 -1.06 3.74
CA PHE A 30 3.63 -2.50 3.77
C PHE A 30 2.89 -3.15 4.94
N ILE A 31 2.97 -2.55 6.14
CA ILE A 31 2.24 -3.00 7.32
C ILE A 31 0.72 -2.95 7.08
N LEU A 32 0.20 -1.88 6.49
CA LEU A 32 -1.23 -1.76 6.18
C LEU A 32 -1.71 -2.85 5.22
N ILE A 33 -0.92 -3.16 4.19
CA ILE A 33 -1.20 -4.23 3.24
C ILE A 33 -1.20 -5.59 3.93
N LEU A 34 -0.18 -5.87 4.74
CA LEU A 34 -0.08 -7.12 5.50
C LEU A 34 -1.26 -7.30 6.45
N ILE A 35 -1.63 -6.27 7.20
CA ILE A 35 -2.78 -6.33 8.12
C ILE A 35 -4.07 -6.54 7.34
N ALA A 36 -4.28 -5.83 6.23
CA ALA A 36 -5.49 -5.98 5.40
C ALA A 36 -5.59 -7.39 4.79
N LEU A 37 -4.49 -7.95 4.29
CA LEU A 37 -4.42 -9.32 3.79
C LEU A 37 -4.67 -10.36 4.90
N LEU A 38 -4.07 -10.17 6.07
CA LEU A 38 -4.23 -11.10 7.20
C LEU A 38 -5.66 -11.07 7.74
N ASP A 39 -6.26 -9.88 7.83
CA ASP A 39 -7.66 -9.73 8.21
C ASP A 39 -8.60 -10.34 7.18
N LEU A 40 -8.34 -10.13 5.88
CA LEU A 40 -9.11 -10.72 4.79
C LEU A 40 -9.01 -12.25 4.78
N TYR A 41 -7.81 -12.80 5.00
CA TYR A 41 -7.60 -14.25 5.09
C TYR A 41 -8.32 -14.88 6.29
N ARG A 42 -8.32 -14.18 7.44
CA ARG A 42 -9.00 -14.63 8.66
C ARG A 42 -10.53 -14.58 8.51
N ASN A 43 -11.06 -13.54 7.86
CA ASN A 43 -12.49 -13.33 7.64
C ASN A 43 -13.00 -13.89 6.30
N ARG A 44 -12.22 -14.76 5.63
CA ARG A 44 -12.57 -15.32 4.32
C ARG A 44 -13.90 -16.10 4.29
N LYS A 45 -14.37 -16.59 5.44
CA LYS A 45 -15.62 -17.37 5.54
C LYS A 45 -16.86 -16.50 5.69
N THR A 46 -16.69 -15.27 6.19
CA THR A 46 -17.79 -14.32 6.42
C THR A 46 -17.96 -13.34 5.26
N ARG A 47 -17.00 -13.29 4.32
CA ARG A 47 -17.05 -12.39 3.18
C ARG A 47 -17.19 -13.16 1.88
N GLU A 48 -18.22 -12.84 1.13
CA GLU A 48 -18.52 -13.47 -0.17
C GLU A 48 -17.45 -13.11 -1.22
N ASN A 49 -16.94 -11.88 -1.18
CA ASN A 49 -16.10 -11.32 -2.23
C ASN A 49 -14.60 -11.21 -1.84
N VAL A 50 -14.03 -12.27 -1.28
CA VAL A 50 -12.61 -12.29 -0.84
C VAL A 50 -11.65 -11.96 -1.98
N PHE A 51 -11.89 -12.50 -3.17
CA PHE A 51 -11.04 -12.28 -4.34
C PHE A 51 -11.01 -10.82 -4.80
N ILE A 52 -12.17 -10.14 -4.77
CA ILE A 52 -12.28 -8.73 -5.16
C ILE A 52 -11.47 -7.87 -4.18
N TRP A 53 -11.59 -8.13 -2.88
CA TRP A 53 -10.84 -7.40 -1.86
C TRP A 53 -9.33 -7.60 -1.97
N THR A 54 -8.87 -8.82 -2.27
CA THR A 54 -7.43 -9.07 -2.53
C THR A 54 -6.92 -8.24 -3.70
N LEU A 55 -7.69 -8.18 -4.80
CA LEU A 55 -7.32 -7.43 -5.99
C LEU A 55 -7.27 -5.93 -5.69
N VAL A 56 -8.27 -5.40 -4.97
CA VAL A 56 -8.30 -4.00 -4.53
C VAL A 56 -7.12 -3.66 -3.63
N ILE A 57 -6.77 -4.50 -2.66
CA ILE A 57 -5.62 -4.27 -1.76
C ILE A 57 -4.30 -4.28 -2.55
N LEU A 58 -4.16 -5.18 -3.52
CA LEU A 58 -2.93 -5.31 -4.32
C LEU A 58 -2.74 -4.14 -5.30
N PHE A 59 -3.79 -3.80 -6.06
CA PHE A 59 -3.75 -2.73 -7.07
C PHE A 59 -3.81 -1.33 -6.47
N CYS A 60 -4.46 -1.16 -5.31
CA CYS A 60 -4.57 0.12 -4.65
C CYS A 60 -3.65 0.26 -3.43
N ASN A 61 -2.64 -0.60 -3.24
CA ASN A 61 -1.54 -0.55 -2.24
C ASN A 61 -1.83 0.20 -0.92
N THR A 62 -1.81 1.54 -0.90
CA THR A 62 -2.13 2.36 0.29
C THR A 62 -3.64 2.63 0.44
N ILE A 63 -4.31 2.94 -0.66
CA ILE A 63 -5.76 3.21 -0.75
C ILE A 63 -6.58 1.94 -0.54
N GLY A 64 -6.09 0.78 -1.00
CA GLY A 64 -6.77 -0.52 -0.92
C GLY A 64 -7.05 -0.98 0.52
N PRO A 65 -6.04 -1.00 1.42
CA PRO A 65 -6.21 -1.23 2.84
C PRO A 65 -7.14 -0.20 3.51
N ILE A 66 -7.03 1.08 3.15
CA ILE A 66 -7.89 2.14 3.70
C ILE A 66 -9.35 1.88 3.31
N LEU A 67 -9.63 1.61 2.04
CA LEU A 67 -10.96 1.23 1.54
C LEU A 67 -11.45 -0.07 2.20
N TYR A 68 -10.58 -1.06 2.36
CA TYR A 68 -10.90 -2.31 3.06
C TYR A 68 -11.34 -2.04 4.51
N PHE A 69 -10.62 -1.18 5.24
CA PHE A 69 -10.97 -0.82 6.61
C PHE A 69 -12.24 0.04 6.70
N VAL A 70 -12.45 0.96 5.76
CA VAL A 70 -13.60 1.89 5.76
C VAL A 70 -14.89 1.21 5.30
N ILE A 71 -14.84 0.46 4.20
CA ILE A 71 -16.01 -0.18 3.57
C ILE A 71 -16.23 -1.57 4.14
N GLY A 72 -15.17 -2.35 4.34
CA GLY A 72 -15.25 -3.72 4.84
C GLY A 72 -15.84 -3.85 6.25
N ARG A 73 -15.88 -2.78 7.03
CA ARG A 73 -16.47 -2.79 8.38
C ARG A 73 -18.01 -2.86 8.39
N LYS A 74 -18.68 -2.83 7.23
CA LYS A 74 -20.15 -2.78 7.14
C LYS A 74 -20.86 -4.15 7.14
N ASP A 75 -20.16 -5.26 6.92
CA ASP A 75 -20.81 -6.60 6.85
C ASP A 75 -20.97 -7.29 8.22
N SER A 76 -21.58 -6.62 9.20
CA SER A 76 -21.94 -7.30 10.46
C SER A 76 -23.30 -6.92 11.03
N ARG A 77 -24.13 -6.13 10.34
CA ARG A 77 -25.51 -5.89 10.76
C ARG A 77 -26.43 -5.64 9.55
N ALA A 78 -27.06 -6.70 9.06
CA ALA A 78 -28.42 -6.69 8.57
C ALA A 78 -29.03 -8.05 8.93
#